data_AF-A0A6N1YFW0-F1
#
_entry.id   AF-A0A6N1YFW0-F1
#
_cell.length_a   1.000
_cell.length_b   1.000
_cell.length_c   1.000
_cell.angle_alpha   90.00
_cell.angle_beta   90.00
_cell.angle_gamma   90.00
#
_symmetry.space_group_name_H-M   'P 1'
#
loop_
_entity.id
_entity.type
_entity.pdbx_description
1 polymer ?
#
loop_
_entity_poly.entity_id
_entity_poly.type
_entity_poly.pdbx_seq_one_letter_code
_entity_poly.pdbx_strand_id
1 'polypeptide(L)'
;MLIEMISPKIKEIEEKFSAGKGLNQEDINTLLLKSQYNHINHLDDKLNEVTSSVLALENKFVSLENKFVSLENKFDLLNEKIEHTIQKALNKNMMLLVSVMGFFLIISKLIDKM
;
A
#
# COMPACT_ATOMS: atom_id res chain seq x y z
N MET A 1 -5.29 20.31 -32.08
CA MET A 1 -4.32 21.05 -32.92
C MET A 1 -3.87 20.29 -34.16
N LEU A 2 -3.03 19.24 -34.07
CA LEU A 2 -2.43 18.63 -35.28
C LEU A 2 -3.46 17.90 -36.17
N ILE A 3 -4.41 17.17 -35.57
CA ILE A 3 -5.55 16.58 -36.29
C ILE A 3 -6.46 17.62 -36.94
N GLU A 4 -6.72 18.73 -36.26
CA GLU A 4 -7.54 19.82 -36.79
C GLU A 4 -6.87 20.48 -38.00
N MET A 5 -5.54 20.62 -37.97
CA MET A 5 -4.76 21.19 -39.08
C MET A 5 -4.77 20.31 -40.33
N ILE A 6 -4.75 18.97 -40.18
CA ILE A 6 -4.78 18.04 -41.32
C ILE A 6 -6.20 17.64 -41.75
N SER A 7 -7.22 17.96 -40.95
CA SER A 7 -8.62 17.58 -41.21
C SER A 7 -9.15 18.01 -42.59
N PRO A 8 -8.86 19.22 -43.11
CA PRO A 8 -9.28 19.60 -44.46
C PRO A 8 -8.70 18.68 -45.54
N LYS A 9 -7.41 18.34 -45.43
CA LYS A 9 -6.74 17.42 -46.37
C LYS A 9 -7.30 16.00 -46.26
N ILE A 10 -7.64 15.54 -45.05
CA ILE A 10 -8.31 14.24 -44.85
C ILE A 10 -9.65 14.19 -45.58
N LYS A 11 -10.45 15.26 -45.55
CA LYS A 11 -11.72 15.32 -46.31
C LYS A 11 -11.50 15.26 -47.81
N GLU A 12 -10.52 16.00 -48.35
CA GLU A 12 -10.16 15.89 -49.77
C GLU A 12 -9.73 14.47 -50.17
N ILE A 13 -9.00 13.78 -49.30
CA ILE A 13 -8.57 12.40 -49.50
C ILE A 13 -9.78 11.45 -49.53
N GLU A 14 -10.73 11.62 -48.60
CA GLU A 14 -11.97 10.85 -48.54
C GLU A 14 -12.84 11.04 -49.79
N GLU A 15 -12.95 12.27 -50.29
CA GLU A 15 -13.66 12.59 -51.53
C GLU A 15 -12.98 11.99 -52.77
N LYS A 16 -11.65 12.11 -52.89
CA LYS A 16 -10.87 11.47 -53.96
C LYS A 16 -11.06 9.97 -53.97
N PHE A 17 -10.95 9.34 -52.81
CA PHE A 17 -11.10 7.90 -52.66
C PHE A 17 -12.52 7.45 -53.03
N SER A 18 -13.55 8.17 -52.57
CA SER A 18 -14.95 7.90 -52.90
C SER A 18 -15.27 8.06 -54.39
N ALA A 19 -14.55 8.95 -55.07
CA ALA A 19 -14.63 9.13 -56.52
C ALA A 19 -13.81 8.10 -57.32
N GLY A 20 -13.22 7.09 -56.67
CA GLY A 20 -12.40 6.05 -57.31
C GLY A 20 -11.04 6.54 -57.81
N LYS A 21 -10.58 7.72 -57.37
CA LYS A 21 -9.25 8.25 -57.74
C LYS A 21 -8.19 7.63 -56.84
N GLY A 22 -7.03 7.30 -57.42
CA GLY A 22 -5.88 6.83 -56.65
C GLY A 22 -5.34 7.89 -55.70
N LEU A 23 -4.76 7.44 -54.59
CA LEU A 23 -4.10 8.31 -53.61
C LEU A 23 -2.64 8.55 -54.01
N ASN A 24 -2.18 9.79 -53.87
CA ASN A 24 -0.76 10.11 -54.07
C ASN A 24 0.04 9.96 -52.77
N GLN A 25 1.36 10.15 -52.83
CA GLN A 25 2.24 10.01 -51.66
C GLN A 25 1.88 10.97 -50.51
N GLU A 26 1.47 12.20 -50.82
CA GLU A 26 1.08 13.18 -49.80
C GLU A 26 -0.21 12.74 -49.09
N ASP A 27 -1.17 12.21 -49.84
CA ASP A 27 -2.42 11.66 -49.32
C ASP A 27 -2.11 10.49 -48.36
N ILE A 28 -1.22 9.57 -48.76
CA ILE A 28 -0.77 8.44 -47.93
C ILE A 28 -0.06 8.94 -46.66
N ASN A 29 0.87 9.90 -46.79
CA ASN A 29 1.59 10.46 -45.64
C ASN A 29 0.63 11.12 -44.64
N THR A 30 -0.39 11.84 -45.13
CA THR A 30 -1.40 12.47 -44.27
C THR A 30 -2.21 11.42 -43.50
N LEU A 31 -2.60 10.32 -44.15
CA LEU A 31 -3.27 9.20 -43.48
C LEU A 31 -2.38 8.50 -42.45
N LEU A 32 -1.09 8.31 -42.77
CA LEU A 32 -0.11 7.75 -41.83
C LEU A 32 0.03 8.66 -40.61
N LEU A 33 0.15 9.97 -40.79
CA LEU A 33 0.21 10.94 -39.69
C LEU A 33 -1.03 10.88 -38.80
N LYS A 34 -2.24 10.81 -39.40
CA LYS A 34 -3.49 10.64 -38.65
C LYS A 34 -3.48 9.34 -37.83
N SER A 35 -3.06 8.23 -38.44
CA SER A 35 -2.98 6.93 -37.78
C SER A 35 -2.01 6.95 -36.60
N GLN A 36 -0.80 7.49 -36.80
CA GLN A 36 0.21 7.62 -35.75
C GLN A 36 -0.24 8.53 -34.62
N TYR A 37 -0.87 9.66 -34.94
CA TYR A 37 -1.42 10.55 -33.92
C TYR A 37 -2.47 9.85 -33.06
N ASN A 38 -3.42 9.14 -33.66
CA ASN A 38 -4.44 8.40 -32.92
C ASN A 38 -3.83 7.33 -32.01
N HIS A 39 -2.83 6.61 -32.52
CA HIS A 39 -2.11 5.60 -31.73
C HIS A 39 -1.38 6.23 -30.53
N ILE A 40 -0.69 7.35 -30.73
CA ILE A 40 -0.01 8.08 -29.65
C ILE A 40 -1.02 8.59 -28.61
N ASN A 41 -2.16 9.14 -29.05
CA ASN A 41 -3.20 9.59 -28.13
C ASN A 41 -3.74 8.44 -27.28
N HIS A 42 -3.98 7.27 -27.89
CA HIS A 42 -4.39 6.09 -27.14
C HIS A 42 -3.33 5.62 -26.14
N LEU A 43 -2.04 5.66 -26.51
CA LEU A 43 -0.96 5.34 -25.59
C LEU A 43 -0.88 6.32 -24.41
N ASP A 44 -1.12 7.62 -24.65
CA ASP A 44 -1.20 8.63 -23.59
C ASP A 44 -2.34 8.34 -22.61
N ASP A 45 -3.52 7.99 -23.12
CA ASP A 45 -4.66 7.58 -22.28
C ASP A 45 -4.31 6.35 -21.42
N LYS A 46 -3.65 5.34 -22.00
CA LYS A 46 -3.16 4.16 -21.25
C LYS A 46 -2.11 4.53 -20.21
N LEU A 47 -1.24 5.49 -20.49
CA LEU A 47 -0.25 5.98 -19.54
C LEU A 47 -0.90 6.72 -18.36
N ASN A 48 -1.95 7.50 -18.62
CA ASN A 48 -2.74 8.16 -17.58
C ASN A 48 -3.46 7.14 -16.68
N GLU A 49 -3.99 6.05 -17.26
CA GLU A 49 -4.59 4.93 -16.52
C GLU A 49 -3.56 4.21 -15.63
N VAL A 50 -2.37 3.94 -16.15
CA VAL A 50 -1.26 3.33 -15.39
C VAL A 50 -0.83 4.24 -14.25
N THR A 51 -0.66 5.54 -14.52
CA THR A 51 -0.30 6.54 -13.50
C THR A 51 -1.32 6.57 -12.36
N SER A 52 -2.62 6.57 -12.71
CA SER A 52 -3.70 6.51 -11.72
C SER A 52 -3.68 5.22 -10.90
N SER A 53 -3.37 4.09 -11.54
CA SER A 53 -3.26 2.78 -10.88
C SER A 53 -2.07 2.73 -9.92
N VAL A 54 -0.93 3.34 -10.29
CA VAL A 54 0.25 3.45 -9.43
C VAL A 54 -0.05 4.31 -8.20
N LEU A 55 -0.68 5.47 -8.37
CA LEU A 55 -1.11 6.31 -7.24
C LEU A 55 -2.07 5.58 -6.30
N ALA A 56 -3.00 4.79 -6.84
CA ALA A 56 -3.90 3.97 -6.03
C ALA A 56 -3.14 2.87 -5.27
N LEU A 57 -2.10 2.29 -5.88
CA LEU A 57 -1.25 1.28 -5.26
C LEU A 57 -0.41 1.88 -4.13
N GLU A 58 0.21 3.05 -4.33
CA GLU A 58 0.96 3.78 -3.30
C GLU A 58 0.08 4.05 -2.06
N ASN A 59 -1.15 4.52 -2.26
CA ASN A 59 -2.09 4.73 -1.16
C ASN A 59 -2.40 3.44 -0.39
N LYS A 60 -2.52 2.29 -1.08
CA LYS A 60 -2.69 0.99 -0.43
C LYS A 60 -1.46 0.59 0.39
N PHE A 61 -0.25 0.89 -0.09
CA PHE A 61 0.99 0.64 0.65
C PHE A 61 1.08 1.50 1.91
N VAL A 62 0.75 2.80 1.85
CA VAL A 62 0.68 3.66 3.03
C VAL A 62 -0.34 3.14 4.06
N SER A 63 -1.51 2.68 3.59
CA SER A 63 -2.50 2.05 4.49
C SER A 63 -1.97 0.77 5.13
N LEU A 64 -1.20 -0.03 4.40
CA LEU A 64 -0.58 -1.25 4.91
C LEU A 64 0.49 -0.94 5.95
N GLU A 65 1.36 0.05 5.70
CA GLU A 65 2.39 0.51 6.64
C GLU A 65 1.76 0.95 7.97
N ASN A 66 0.70 1.74 7.92
CA ASN A 66 -0.04 2.15 9.13
C ASN A 66 -0.61 0.94 9.93
N LYS A 67 -1.06 -0.11 9.23
CA LYS A 67 -1.51 -1.35 9.89
C LYS A 67 -0.35 -2.10 10.56
N PHE A 68 0.83 -2.10 9.94
CA PHE A 68 2.04 -2.68 10.53
C PHE A 68 2.47 -1.93 11.79
N VAL A 69 2.53 -0.60 11.75
CA VAL A 69 2.82 0.22 12.94
C VAL A 69 1.81 -0.06 14.06
N SER A 70 0.51 -0.17 13.74
CA SER A 70 -0.48 -0.55 14.74
C SER A 70 -0.28 -1.96 15.30
N LEU A 71 0.25 -2.89 14.51
CA LEU A 71 0.54 -4.25 14.94
C LEU A 71 1.76 -4.30 15.87
N GLU A 72 2.83 -3.57 15.52
CA GLU A 72 4.03 -3.43 16.35
C GLU A 72 3.66 -2.89 17.74
N ASN A 73 2.89 -1.80 17.81
CA ASN A 73 2.41 -1.25 19.08
C ASN A 73 1.61 -2.26 19.92
N LYS A 74 0.80 -3.12 19.29
CA LYS A 74 0.07 -4.19 19.99
C LYS A 74 1.01 -5.27 20.52
N PHE A 75 2.08 -5.56 19.80
CA PHE A 75 3.09 -6.52 20.21
C PHE A 75 3.91 -6.00 21.39
N ASP A 76 4.29 -4.73 21.37
CA ASP A 76 4.98 -4.08 22.51
C ASP A 76 4.11 -4.11 23.77
N LEU A 77 2.84 -3.74 23.66
CA LEU A 77 1.90 -3.82 24.79
C LEU A 77 1.70 -5.26 25.28
N LEU A 78 1.73 -6.25 24.37
CA LEU A 78 1.66 -7.66 24.75
C LEU A 78 2.91 -8.07 25.55
N ASN A 79 4.10 -7.65 25.11
CA ASN A 79 5.35 -7.92 25.83
C ASN A 79 5.32 -7.31 27.24
N GLU A 80 4.93 -6.05 27.38
CA GLU A 80 4.77 -5.40 28.70
C GLU A 80 3.79 -6.17 29.61
N LYS A 81 2.65 -6.62 29.08
CA LYS A 81 1.67 -7.40 29.83
C LYS A 81 2.24 -8.74 30.29
N ILE A 82 3.03 -9.40 29.45
CA ILE A 82 3.69 -10.66 29.79
C ILE A 82 4.70 -10.42 30.92
N GLU A 83 5.56 -9.41 30.80
CA GLU A 83 6.53 -9.04 31.82
C GLU A 83 5.85 -8.73 33.16
N HIS A 84 4.82 -7.88 33.15
CA HIS A 84 4.07 -7.53 34.36
C HIS A 84 3.37 -8.75 34.97
N THR A 85 2.84 -9.66 34.16
CA THR A 85 2.20 -10.90 34.66
C THR A 85 3.23 -11.82 35.32
N ILE A 86 4.40 -11.98 34.72
CA ILE A 86 5.52 -12.75 35.29
C ILE A 86 5.97 -12.13 36.60
N GLN A 87 6.23 -10.82 36.64
CA GLN A 87 6.62 -10.11 37.86
C GLN A 87 5.57 -10.25 38.96
N LYS A 88 4.28 -10.13 38.64
CA LYS A 88 3.19 -10.31 39.60
C LYS A 88 3.15 -11.72 40.17
N ALA A 89 3.35 -12.74 39.34
CA ALA A 89 3.40 -14.13 39.78
C ALA A 89 4.61 -14.38 40.70
N LEU A 90 5.79 -13.89 40.33
CA LEU A 90 7.01 -13.98 41.13
C LEU A 90 6.84 -13.28 42.49
N ASN A 91 6.32 -12.06 42.50
CA ASN A 91 6.09 -11.30 43.73
C ASN A 91 5.09 -12.00 44.66
N LYS A 92 4.03 -12.59 44.12
CA LYS A 92 3.07 -13.38 44.90
C LYS A 92 3.74 -14.60 45.55
N ASN A 93 4.56 -15.32 44.79
CA ASN A 93 5.29 -16.48 45.31
C ASN A 93 6.32 -16.08 46.38
N MET A 94 7.03 -14.96 46.18
CA MET A 94 7.98 -14.43 47.15
C MET A 94 7.29 -14.01 48.45
N MET A 95 6.13 -13.33 48.38
CA MET A 95 5.35 -12.98 49.55
C MET A 95 4.87 -14.22 50.33
N LEU A 96 4.43 -15.26 49.63
CA LEU A 96 4.07 -16.52 50.26
C LEU A 96 5.26 -17.15 51.00
N LEU A 97 6.43 -17.19 50.35
CA LEU A 97 7.66 -17.71 50.97
C LEU A 97 8.05 -16.91 52.23
N VAL A 98 8.06 -15.58 52.15
CA VAL A 98 8.35 -14.70 53.30
C VAL A 98 7.35 -14.91 54.44
N SER A 99 6.06 -15.04 54.11
CA SER A 99 5.02 -15.33 55.11
C SER A 99 5.26 -16.67 55.81
N VAL A 100 5.62 -17.72 55.06
CA VAL A 100 5.93 -19.04 55.62
C VAL A 100 7.17 -18.98 56.50
N MET A 101 8.25 -18.35 56.04
CA MET A 101 9.47 -18.16 56.84
C MET A 101 9.20 -17.38 58.12
N GLY A 102 8.42 -16.29 58.05
CA GLY A 102 8.02 -15.52 59.22
C GLY A 102 7.24 -16.34 60.24
N PHE A 103 6.31 -17.18 59.77
CA PHE A 103 5.56 -18.10 60.62
C PHE A 103 6.47 -19.13 61.30
N PHE A 104 7.41 -19.73 60.56
CA PHE A 104 8.40 -20.66 61.11
C PHE A 104 9.26 -20.03 62.21
N LEU A 105 9.72 -18.79 62.02
CA LEU A 105 10.51 -18.07 63.03
C LEU A 105 9.72 -17.80 64.32
N ILE A 106 8.42 -17.50 64.22
CA ILE A 106 7.55 -17.30 65.38
C ILE A 106 7.39 -18.62 66.15
N ILE A 107 7.11 -19.73 65.46
CA ILE A 107 7.00 -21.05 66.08
C ILE A 107 8.31 -21.44 66.77
N SER A 108 9.45 -21.28 66.09
CA SER A 108 10.76 -21.62 66.66
C SER A 108 11.01 -20.87 67.97
N LYS A 109 10.72 -19.56 68.01
CA LYS A 109 10.87 -18.76 69.24
C LYS A 109 9.93 -19.17 70.38
N LEU A 110 8.75 -19.70 70.05
CA LEU A 110 7.80 -20.18 71.07
C LEU A 110 8.27 -21.50 71.69
N ILE A 111 8.80 -22.41 70.87
CA ILE A 111 9.37 -23.68 71.33
C ILE A 111 10.58 -23.42 72.23
N ASP A 112 11.50 -22.53 71.85
CA ASP A 112 12.68 -22.20 72.65
C ASP A 112 12.36 -21.59 74.04
N LYS A 113 11.15 -21.06 74.23
CA LYS A 113 10.70 -20.46 75.50
C LYS A 113 9.98 -21.43 76.43
N MET A 114 9.58 -22.61 75.96
CA MET A 114 8.97 -23.67 76.78
C MET A 114 10.04 -24.56 77.39
#